data_AF-A0A2P6RMY0-F1
#
_entry.id   AF-A0A2P6RMY0-F1
#
_cell.length_a   1.000
_cell.length_b   1.000
_cell.length_c   1.000
_cell.angle_alpha   90.00
_cell.angle_beta   90.00
_cell.angle_gamma   90.00
#
_symmetry.space_group_name_H-M   'P 1'
#
loop_
_entity.id
_entity.type
_entity.pdbx_description
1 polymer ?
#
loop_
_entity_poly.entity_id
_entity_poly.type
_entity_poly.pdbx_seq_one_letter_code
_entity_poly.pdbx_strand_id
1 'polypeptide(L)'
;MPSSLLRGRRLGTHAGVVKSQVTLSLFPTPLGEYYKDYIISGGGTAGCPLAATLSSRFRVLLLKSGGVAYGNQNLMSQDGFCQNSWMSMPTQAFTSEDGVPNVQGRILGGSRAMNAGFYIPADQEFFERSTFN
;
A
#
# COMPACT_ATOMS: atom_id res chain seq x y z
N MET A 1 -39.50 -5.83 -20.37
CA MET A 1 -39.09 -6.18 -18.99
C MET A 1 -37.61 -6.49 -18.99
N PRO A 2 -36.78 -5.65 -18.36
CA PRO A 2 -35.66 -6.16 -17.58
C PRO A 2 -35.61 -5.55 -16.17
N SER A 3 -34.98 -6.32 -15.31
CA SER A 3 -34.97 -6.35 -13.85
C SER A 3 -34.11 -5.27 -13.17
N SER A 4 -34.76 -4.54 -12.26
CA SER A 4 -34.34 -4.07 -10.92
C SER A 4 -32.91 -3.56 -10.63
N LEU A 5 -32.89 -2.28 -10.18
CA LEU A 5 -32.19 -1.69 -9.01
C LEU A 5 -30.76 -2.19 -8.69
N LEU A 6 -29.76 -1.32 -8.66
CA LEU A 6 -29.55 -0.42 -7.51
C LEU A 6 -28.96 0.93 -7.92
N ARG A 7 -29.60 1.96 -7.37
CA ARG A 7 -29.32 3.38 -7.52
C ARG A 7 -28.09 3.74 -6.66
N GLY A 8 -26.93 3.95 -7.28
CA GLY A 8 -25.75 4.49 -6.60
C GLY A 8 -25.99 5.94 -6.16
N ARG A 9 -26.40 6.11 -4.90
CA ARG A 9 -26.49 7.42 -4.25
C ARG A 9 -25.10 8.06 -4.18
N ARG A 10 -25.04 9.35 -4.53
CA ARG A 10 -23.92 10.24 -4.19
C ARG A 10 -23.52 10.00 -2.74
N LEU A 11 -22.28 9.60 -2.51
CA LEU A 11 -21.71 9.60 -1.17
C LEU A 11 -21.43 11.04 -0.78
N GLY A 12 -22.42 11.60 -0.08
CA GLY A 12 -22.25 12.76 0.77
C GLY A 12 -21.31 12.43 1.93
N THR A 13 -20.65 13.49 2.36
CA THR A 13 -19.84 13.63 3.56
C THR A 13 -20.50 13.04 4.81
N HIS A 14 -19.65 12.51 5.70
CA HIS A 14 -19.93 11.92 7.02
C HIS A 14 -20.40 10.46 7.05
N ALA A 15 -19.46 9.55 7.30
CA ALA A 15 -19.73 8.23 7.85
C ALA A 15 -18.74 7.95 9.00
N GLY A 16 -19.24 7.96 10.23
CA GLY A 16 -18.53 7.46 11.39
C GLY A 16 -18.91 6.01 11.65
N VAL A 17 -17.98 5.07 11.45
CA VAL A 17 -17.92 3.77 12.12
C VAL A 17 -16.42 3.42 12.21
N VAL A 18 -15.86 3.56 13.41
CA VAL A 18 -14.42 3.45 13.78
C VAL A 18 -13.54 4.44 13.01
N LYS A 19 -12.90 5.38 13.72
CA LYS A 19 -12.00 6.39 13.13
C LYS A 19 -10.82 5.72 12.40
N SER A 20 -10.98 5.28 11.16
CA SER A 20 -9.83 5.00 10.29
C SER A 20 -9.24 6.37 9.93
N GLN A 21 -8.39 6.91 10.80
CA GLN A 21 -7.75 8.21 10.59
C GLN A 21 -6.69 8.18 9.48
N VAL A 22 -6.70 7.15 8.63
CA VAL A 22 -5.82 7.03 7.48
C VAL A 22 -6.55 7.62 6.28
N THR A 23 -6.13 8.82 5.89
CA THR A 23 -6.49 9.35 4.58
C THR A 23 -5.49 8.82 3.56
N LEU A 24 -5.97 8.12 2.53
CA LEU A 24 -5.18 7.72 1.37
C LEU A 24 -5.39 8.78 0.27
N SER A 25 -4.33 9.44 -0.17
CA SER A 25 -4.39 10.41 -1.27
C SER A 25 -3.54 9.90 -2.43
N LEU A 26 -4.16 9.82 -3.62
CA LEU A 26 -3.48 9.58 -4.90
C LEU A 26 -3.16 10.90 -5.64
N PHE A 27 -3.72 12.02 -5.20
CA PHE A 27 -3.52 13.37 -5.76
C PHE A 27 -3.53 14.44 -4.65
N PRO A 28 -2.74 15.52 -4.77
CA PRO A 28 -2.75 16.60 -3.78
C PRO A 28 -4.16 17.24 -3.71
N THR A 29 -4.77 17.19 -2.53
CA THR A 29 -6.07 17.81 -2.23
C THR A 29 -5.94 19.33 -2.11
N PRO A 30 -7.01 20.11 -2.39
CA PRO A 30 -6.98 21.56 -2.22
C PRO A 30 -6.62 21.94 -0.76
N LEU A 31 -5.87 23.03 -0.62
CA LEU A 31 -5.13 23.49 0.57
C LEU A 31 -5.96 23.72 1.86
N GLY A 32 -7.26 23.45 1.84
CA GLY A 32 -8.22 23.83 2.88
C GLY A 32 -8.61 22.76 3.89
N GLU A 33 -8.20 21.49 3.74
CA GLU A 33 -8.55 20.47 4.74
C GLU A 33 -7.34 19.63 5.20
N TYR A 34 -7.26 19.49 6.54
CA TYR A 34 -6.53 18.50 7.33
C TYR A 34 -5.06 18.79 7.70
N TYR A 35 -4.88 19.49 8.82
CA TYR A 35 -3.74 19.22 9.70
C TYR A 35 -3.69 17.73 10.04
N LYS A 36 -2.54 17.09 9.75
CA LYS A 36 -2.23 15.71 10.09
C LYS A 36 -1.13 15.71 11.11
N ASP A 37 -1.20 14.77 12.05
CA ASP A 37 -0.18 14.64 13.08
C ASP A 37 1.04 13.87 12.53
N TYR A 38 0.80 12.96 11.57
CA TYR A 38 1.85 12.24 10.85
C TYR A 38 1.58 12.16 9.35
N ILE A 39 2.65 12.25 8.56
CA ILE A 39 2.65 11.98 7.13
C ILE A 39 3.63 10.83 6.88
N ILE A 40 3.14 9.75 6.28
CA ILE A 40 3.94 8.59 5.91
C ILE A 40 4.08 8.59 4.39
N SER A 41 5.31 8.75 3.93
CA SER A 41 5.65 8.64 2.51
C SER A 41 5.92 7.18 2.16
N GLY A 42 4.97 6.54 1.48
CA GLY A 42 5.08 5.17 0.99
C GLY A 42 4.21 4.16 1.75
N GLY A 43 3.01 3.88 1.23
CA GLY A 43 2.17 2.74 1.64
C GLY A 43 2.68 1.37 1.16
N GLY A 44 3.91 1.02 1.55
CA GLY A 44 4.54 -0.28 1.26
C GLY A 44 4.59 -1.22 2.48
N THR A 45 5.48 -2.21 2.42
CA THR A 45 5.63 -3.26 3.45
C THR A 45 5.74 -2.73 4.89
N ALA A 46 6.52 -1.65 5.10
CA ALA A 46 6.70 -1.03 6.42
C ALA A 46 5.69 0.10 6.69
N GLY A 47 5.34 0.87 5.66
CA GLY A 47 4.48 2.05 5.82
C GLY A 47 3.02 1.71 6.14
N CYS A 48 2.48 0.62 5.57
CA CYS A 48 1.12 0.16 5.88
C CYS A 48 0.92 -0.20 7.36
N PRO A 49 1.73 -1.09 7.98
CA PRO A 49 1.58 -1.41 9.40
C PRO A 49 1.90 -0.21 10.30
N LEU A 50 2.87 0.64 9.94
CA LEU A 50 3.15 1.88 10.69
C LEU A 50 1.94 2.82 10.71
N ALA A 51 1.31 3.04 9.55
CA ALA A 51 0.12 3.87 9.43
C ALA A 51 -1.04 3.29 10.25
N ALA A 52 -1.24 1.97 10.21
CA ALA A 52 -2.26 1.29 10.98
C ALA A 52 -2.05 1.53 12.49
N THR A 53 -0.83 1.35 12.99
CA THR A 53 -0.49 1.57 14.40
C THR A 53 -0.71 3.02 14.83
N LEU A 54 -0.18 4.00 14.10
CA LEU A 54 -0.32 5.42 14.45
C LEU A 54 -1.77 5.92 14.36
N SER A 55 -2.53 5.41 13.40
CA SER A 55 -3.93 5.83 13.20
C SER A 55 -4.87 5.48 14.35
N SER A 56 -4.44 4.59 15.27
CA SER A 56 -5.17 4.28 16.49
C SER A 56 -5.35 5.49 17.41
N ARG A 57 -4.43 6.48 17.32
CA ARG A 57 -4.44 7.67 18.21
C ARG A 57 -4.27 8.99 17.47
N PHE A 58 -3.73 8.98 16.25
CA PHE A 58 -3.33 10.18 15.52
C PHE A 58 -3.96 10.27 14.14
N ARG A 59 -4.02 11.48 13.57
CA ARG A 59 -4.41 11.72 12.18
C ARG A 59 -3.23 11.44 11.27
N VAL A 60 -3.35 10.42 10.44
CA VAL A 60 -2.26 9.95 9.58
C VAL A 60 -2.62 10.16 8.11
N LEU A 61 -1.72 10.77 7.35
CA LEU A 61 -1.79 10.78 5.89
C LEU A 61 -0.80 9.76 5.34
N LEU A 62 -1.31 8.78 4.60
CA LEU A 62 -0.49 7.78 3.93
C LEU A 62 -0.43 8.11 2.43
N LEU A 63 0.76 8.43 1.95
CA LEU A 63 1.01 8.73 0.54
C LEU A 63 1.59 7.50 -0.16
N LYS A 64 1.13 7.20 -1.38
CA LYS A 64 1.71 6.13 -2.20
C LYS A 64 1.69 6.49 -3.67
N SER A 65 2.86 6.40 -4.31
CA SER A 65 2.96 6.39 -5.77
C SER A 65 2.53 5.01 -6.28
N GLY A 66 1.41 4.98 -7.01
CA GLY A 66 0.82 3.75 -7.56
C GLY A 66 -0.68 3.64 -7.32
N GLY A 67 -1.29 2.60 -7.89
CA GLY A 67 -2.70 2.26 -7.66
C GLY A 67 -2.95 1.52 -6.35
N VAL A 68 -4.17 1.03 -6.17
CA VAL A 68 -4.55 0.11 -5.10
C VAL A 68 -4.57 -1.34 -5.62
N ALA A 69 -4.16 -2.30 -4.79
CA ALA A 69 -4.09 -3.72 -5.17
C ALA A 69 -5.45 -4.42 -5.30
N TYR A 70 -6.48 -3.84 -4.70
CA TYR A 70 -7.81 -4.41 -4.66
C TYR A 70 -8.42 -4.52 -6.06
N GLY A 71 -8.87 -5.72 -6.44
CA GLY A 71 -9.47 -6.02 -7.74
C GLY A 71 -8.53 -6.64 -8.78
N ASN A 72 -7.22 -6.73 -8.51
CA ASN A 72 -6.28 -7.43 -9.40
C ASN A 72 -6.09 -8.89 -8.96
N GLN A 73 -6.71 -9.84 -9.65
CA GLN A 73 -6.63 -11.27 -9.33
C GLN A 73 -5.19 -11.80 -9.32
N ASN A 74 -4.30 -11.24 -10.16
CA ASN A 74 -2.89 -11.65 -10.22
C ASN A 74 -2.07 -11.23 -8.98
N LEU A 75 -2.59 -10.32 -8.15
CA LEU A 75 -1.98 -9.93 -6.87
C LEU A 75 -2.65 -10.57 -5.65
N MET A 76 -3.82 -11.17 -5.85
CA MET A 76 -4.65 -11.73 -4.79
C MET A 76 -4.66 -13.27 -4.82
N SER A 77 -3.93 -13.87 -5.77
CA SER A 77 -3.74 -15.32 -5.91
C SER A 77 -2.25 -15.67 -5.98
N GLN A 78 -1.89 -16.82 -5.41
CA GLN A 78 -0.53 -17.33 -5.46
C GLN A 78 -0.11 -17.72 -6.90
N ASP A 79 -1.04 -18.22 -7.70
CA ASP A 79 -0.83 -18.51 -9.13
C ASP A 79 -0.56 -17.23 -9.94
N GLY A 80 -1.03 -16.10 -9.42
CA GLY A 80 -0.80 -14.77 -9.98
C GLY A 80 0.66 -14.32 -9.91
N PHE A 81 1.50 -14.93 -9.06
CA PHE A 81 2.93 -14.63 -8.97
C PHE A 81 3.66 -14.91 -10.29
N CYS A 82 3.38 -16.05 -10.93
CA CYS A 82 4.00 -16.41 -12.21
C CYS A 82 3.36 -15.70 -13.41
N GLN A 83 2.12 -15.25 -13.26
CA GLN A 83 1.34 -14.58 -14.31
C GLN A 83 1.55 -13.06 -14.31
N ASN A 84 2.06 -12.49 -13.21
CA ASN A 84 2.45 -11.10 -13.21
C ASN A 84 3.65 -10.93 -14.17
N SER A 85 3.44 -10.17 -15.24
CA SER A 85 4.56 -9.75 -16.07
C SER A 85 5.33 -8.72 -15.25
N TRP A 86 6.56 -9.06 -14.86
CA TRP A 86 7.52 -8.19 -14.18
C TRP A 86 7.68 -6.79 -14.82
N MET A 87 7.24 -6.65 -16.08
CA MET A 87 7.29 -5.44 -16.92
C MET A 87 5.95 -4.70 -17.12
N SER A 88 4.84 -5.10 -16.49
CA SER A 88 3.55 -4.38 -16.55
C SER A 88 3.15 -3.86 -15.17
N MET A 89 2.33 -2.79 -15.14
CA MET A 89 1.73 -2.29 -13.89
C MET A 89 1.10 -3.46 -13.13
N PRO A 90 1.55 -3.73 -11.88
CA PRO A 90 1.82 -2.73 -10.85
C PRO A 90 3.29 -2.60 -10.41
N THR A 91 4.23 -2.79 -11.32
CA THR A 91 5.66 -2.75 -11.01
C THR A 91 6.38 -1.52 -11.55
N GLN A 92 7.55 -1.23 -11.00
CA GLN A 92 8.53 -0.29 -11.52
C GLN A 92 9.83 -1.05 -11.77
N ALA A 93 10.16 -1.27 -13.04
CA ALA A 93 11.41 -1.91 -13.43
C ALA A 93 12.58 -0.92 -13.38
N PHE A 94 13.76 -1.41 -13.02
CA PHE A 94 15.03 -0.68 -13.08
C PHE A 94 16.18 -1.67 -13.30
N THR A 95 17.34 -1.17 -13.71
CA THR A 95 18.56 -1.97 -13.85
C THR A 95 19.60 -1.46 -12.86
N SER A 96 20.28 -2.34 -12.14
CA SER A 96 21.36 -1.96 -11.24
C SER A 96 22.57 -1.41 -12.01
N GLU A 97 23.50 -0.78 -11.29
CA GLU A 97 24.78 -0.33 -11.86
C GLU A 97 25.60 -1.51 -12.42
N ASP A 98 25.42 -2.71 -11.86
CA ASP A 98 25.99 -3.97 -12.36
C ASP A 98 25.29 -4.54 -13.61
N GLY A 99 24.27 -3.85 -14.14
CA GLY A 99 23.53 -4.28 -15.32
C GLY A 99 22.44 -5.33 -15.05
N VAL A 100 22.09 -5.60 -13.78
CA VAL A 100 21.10 -6.63 -13.42
C VAL A 100 19.68 -6.03 -13.39
N PRO A 101 18.73 -6.56 -14.18
CA PRO A 101 17.35 -6.08 -14.16
C PRO A 101 16.65 -6.45 -12.85
N ASN A 102 15.88 -5.51 -12.30
CA ASN A 102 15.19 -5.64 -11.03
C ASN A 102 13.85 -4.88 -11.06
N VAL A 103 12.99 -5.15 -10.08
CA VAL A 103 11.60 -4.69 -10.08
C VAL A 103 11.14 -4.31 -8.67
N GLN A 104 10.44 -3.17 -8.55
CA GLN A 104 9.89 -2.67 -7.30
C GLN A 104 8.35 -2.53 -7.37
N GLY A 105 7.66 -2.85 -6.27
CA GLY A 105 6.20 -2.72 -6.20
C GLY A 105 5.70 -1.28 -6.19
N ARG A 106 4.99 -0.87 -7.24
CA ARG A 106 4.37 0.46 -7.38
C ARG A 106 2.86 0.40 -7.16
N ILE A 107 2.47 -0.10 -5.98
CA ILE A 107 1.07 -0.26 -5.56
C ILE A 107 0.94 -0.20 -4.03
N LEU A 108 -0.25 0.09 -3.51
CA LEU A 108 -0.54 -0.03 -2.08
C LEU A 108 -0.22 -1.45 -1.58
N GLY A 109 0.53 -1.56 -0.49
CA GLY A 109 1.14 -2.81 -0.01
C GLY A 109 2.60 -2.98 -0.47
N GLY A 110 3.04 -2.23 -1.50
CA GLY A 110 4.40 -2.24 -2.01
C GLY A 110 4.81 -3.60 -2.57
N SER A 111 6.10 -3.93 -2.48
CA SER A 111 6.62 -5.21 -2.97
C SER A 111 6.04 -6.43 -2.24
N ARG A 112 5.50 -6.27 -1.02
CA ARG A 112 4.78 -7.37 -0.33
C ARG A 112 3.55 -7.84 -1.10
N ALA A 113 2.90 -6.96 -1.87
CA ALA A 113 1.73 -7.33 -2.67
C ALA A 113 2.07 -8.19 -3.91
N MET A 114 3.35 -8.36 -4.25
CA MET A 114 3.83 -9.06 -5.45
C MET A 114 4.98 -10.03 -5.17
N ASN A 115 5.37 -10.24 -3.91
CA ASN A 115 6.46 -11.14 -3.57
C ASN A 115 5.99 -12.61 -3.63
N ALA A 116 6.94 -13.54 -3.49
CA ALA A 116 6.65 -14.98 -3.52
C ALA A 116 5.96 -15.51 -2.24
N GLY A 117 5.53 -14.64 -1.32
CA GLY A 117 4.78 -15.02 -0.13
C GLY A 117 5.59 -15.69 1.00
N PHE A 118 6.90 -15.90 0.84
CA PHE A 118 7.73 -16.45 1.91
C PHE A 118 7.80 -15.50 3.11
N TYR A 119 7.63 -16.07 4.30
CA TYR A 119 7.82 -15.39 5.58
C TYR A 119 8.96 -16.09 6.33
N ILE A 120 10.03 -15.35 6.57
CA ILE A 120 11.22 -15.83 7.28
C ILE A 120 11.52 -14.73 8.32
N PRO A 121 11.53 -15.06 9.63
CA PRO A 121 11.95 -14.10 10.65
C PRO A 121 13.43 -13.76 10.47
N ALA A 122 13.82 -12.54 10.84
CA ALA A 122 15.23 -12.16 10.84
C ALA A 122 16.01 -12.94 11.92
N ASP A 123 17.29 -13.18 11.65
CA ASP A 123 18.20 -13.83 12.59
C ASP A 123 18.33 -13.01 13.88
N GLN A 124 18.34 -13.67 15.04
CA GLN A 124 18.52 -13.00 16.32
C GLN A 124 19.89 -12.33 16.41
N GLU A 125 20.94 -12.96 15.87
CA GLU A 125 22.29 -12.41 15.89
C GLU A 125 22.38 -11.10 15.10
N PHE A 126 21.58 -10.95 14.04
CA PHE A 126 21.48 -9.69 13.30
C PHE A 126 21.01 -8.56 14.20
N PHE A 127 20.02 -8.81 15.06
CA PHE A 127 19.52 -7.80 16.00
C PHE A 127 20.55 -7.45 17.08
N GLU A 128 21.23 -8.45 17.63
CA GLU A 128 22.26 -8.25 18.66
C GLU A 128 23.46 -7.43 18.17
N ARG A 129 23.81 -7.57 16.89
CA ARG A 129 24.91 -6.84 16.25
C ARG A 129 24.50 -5.47 15.69
N SER A 130 23.22 -5.30 15.37
CA SER A 130 22.70 -3.98 15.01
C SER A 130 22.58 -3.11 16.26
N THR A 131 23.03 -1.86 16.20
CA THR A 131 23.06 -0.92 17.35
C THR A 131 21.68 -0.42 17.79
N PHE A 132 20.68 -1.30 17.84
CA PHE A 132 19.40 -1.06 18.50
C PHE A 132 19.55 -1.47 19.97
N ASN A 133 20.13 -0.57 20.77
CA ASN A 133 20.18 -0.69 22.22
C ASN A 133 19.04 0.12 22.85
#